data_AF-A0AA85B3P0-F1
#
_entry.id   AF-A0AA85B3P0-F1
#
_cell.length_a   1.000
_cell.length_b   1.000
_cell.length_c   1.000
_cell.angle_alpha   90.00
_cell.angle_beta   90.00
_cell.angle_gamma   90.00
#
_symmetry.space_group_name_H-M   'P 1'
#
loop_
_entity.id
_entity.type
_entity.pdbx_description
1 polymer ?
#
loop_
_entity_poly.entity_id
_entity_poly.type
_entity_poly.pdbx_seq_one_letter_code
_entity_poly.pdbx_strand_id
1 'polypeptide(L)' 'MMRLLSQFKSNQNIDEFLSSMDQDKIDLLMKYIYRGFEQPQEISCSTLLTWHEKVYTYGKAGSIMRVLTDRKRV' A
#
# COMPACT_ATOMS: atom_id res chain seq x y z
N MET A 1 3.74 9.98 2.35
CA MET A 1 3.87 8.55 1.97
C MET A 1 3.81 8.32 0.46
N MET A 2 2.90 8.98 -0.29
CA MET A 2 2.75 8.82 -1.75
C MET A 2 4.05 9.02 -2.55
N ARG A 3 4.83 10.08 -2.25
CA ARG A 3 6.16 10.28 -2.88
C ARG A 3 7.14 9.11 -2.70
N LEU A 4 7.05 8.39 -1.58
CA LEU A 4 7.91 7.25 -1.27
C LEU A 4 7.57 6.05 -2.17
N LEU A 5 6.27 5.82 -2.42
CA LEU A 5 5.78 4.76 -3.33
C LEU A 5 6.27 4.95 -4.78
N SER A 6 6.39 6.19 -5.24
CA SER A 6 6.88 6.53 -6.59
C SER A 6 8.40 6.45 -6.73
N GLN A 7 9.16 6.40 -5.64
CA GLN A 7 10.64 6.38 -5.67
C GLN A 7 11.23 4.96 -5.77
N PHE A 8 10.45 3.92 -5.46
CA PHE A 8 10.87 2.54 -5.65
C PHE A 8 10.83 2.19 -7.15
N LYS A 9 12.00 2.18 -7.78
CA LYS A 9 12.15 1.82 -9.20
C LYS A 9 12.27 0.31 -9.46
N SER A 10 12.38 -0.53 -8.42
CA SER A 10 12.65 -1.96 -8.56
C SER A 10 11.95 -2.81 -7.49
N ASN A 11 11.32 -3.90 -7.93
CA ASN A 11 10.51 -4.81 -7.11
C ASN A 11 11.27 -5.45 -5.95
N GLN A 12 12.58 -5.68 -6.10
CA GLN A 12 13.42 -6.33 -5.11
C GLN A 12 13.56 -5.51 -3.81
N ASN A 13 13.59 -4.18 -3.94
CA ASN A 13 13.63 -3.27 -2.78
C ASN A 13 12.28 -3.20 -2.06
N ILE A 14 11.17 -3.48 -2.76
CA ILE A 14 9.82 -3.42 -2.17
C ILE A 14 9.62 -4.61 -1.22
N ASP A 15 9.97 -5.82 -1.62
CA ASP A 15 9.79 -7.01 -0.77
C ASP A 15 10.64 -6.93 0.51
N GLU A 16 11.90 -6.49 0.40
CA GLU A 16 12.78 -6.28 1.55
C GLU A 16 12.21 -5.24 2.52
N PHE A 17 11.76 -4.10 2.00
CA PHE A 17 11.09 -3.06 2.79
C PHE A 17 9.86 -3.60 3.53
N LEU A 18 8.96 -4.30 2.83
CA LEU A 18 7.74 -4.86 3.41
C LEU A 18 8.03 -5.93 4.47
N SER A 19 9.07 -6.74 4.28
CA SER A 19 9.46 -7.77 5.26
C SER A 19 9.94 -7.19 6.60
N SER A 20 10.41 -5.94 6.60
CA SER A 20 10.85 -5.23 7.82
C SER A 20 9.69 -4.56 8.59
N MET A 21 8.48 -4.53 8.01
CA MET A 21 7.33 -3.85 8.58
C MET A 21 6.51 -4.76 9.49
N ASP A 22 5.91 -4.16 10.52
CA ASP A 22 4.89 -4.82 11.34
C ASP A 22 3.51 -4.77 10.65
N GLN A 23 2.57 -5.54 11.20
CA GLN A 23 1.22 -5.66 10.63
C GLN A 23 0.50 -4.31 10.57
N ASP A 24 0.67 -3.46 11.58
CA ASP A 24 0.02 -2.15 11.64
C ASP A 24 0.50 -1.23 10.51
N LYS A 25 1.81 -1.23 10.24
CA LYS A 25 2.38 -0.46 9.12
C LYS A 25 1.95 -1.03 7.76
N ILE A 26 1.85 -2.36 7.62
CA ILE A 26 1.32 -3.00 6.41
C ILE A 26 -0.12 -2.56 6.14
N ASP A 27 -0.96 -2.54 7.17
CA ASP A 27 -2.35 -2.08 7.07
C ASP A 27 -2.44 -0.60 6.74
N LEU A 28 -1.58 0.22 7.35
CA LEU A 28 -1.48 1.64 7.03
C LEU A 28 -1.08 1.86 5.57
N LEU A 29 -0.16 1.05 5.04
CA LEU A 29 0.25 1.14 3.64
C LEU A 29 -0.91 0.79 2.70
N MET A 30 -1.70 -0.24 3.03
CA MET A 30 -2.91 -0.58 2.28
C MET A 30 -3.93 0.56 2.28
N LYS A 31 -4.11 1.29 3.40
CA LYS A 31 -4.97 2.48 3.44
C LYS A 31 -4.49 3.58 2.49
N TYR A 32 -3.19 3.84 2.46
CA TYR A 32 -2.61 4.83 1.53
C TYR A 32 -2.77 4.41 0.07
N ILE A 33 -2.67 3.12 -0.24
CA ILE A 33 -2.92 2.61 -1.61
C ILE A 33 -4.37 2.91 -2.04
N TYR A 34 -5.36 2.62 -1.20
CA TYR A 34 -6.77 2.92 -1.50
C TYR A 34 -7.04 4.41 -1.64
N ARG A 35 -6.45 5.25 -0.77
CA ARG A 35 -6.50 6.71 -0.93
C ARG A 35 -5.87 7.17 -2.25
N GLY A 36 -4.81 6.50 -2.70
CA GLY A 36 -4.17 6.80 -3.99
C GLY A 36 -5.11 6.51 -5.17
N PHE A 37 -5.91 5.45 -5.09
CA PHE A 37 -6.92 5.16 -6.10
C PHE A 37 -8.04 6.21 -6.13
N GLU A 38 -8.37 6.81 -4.98
CA GLU A 38 -9.30 7.96 -4.92
C GLU A 38 -8.69 9.24 -5.53
N GLN A 39 -7.35 9.34 -5.62
CA GLN A 39 -6.61 10.53 -6.07
C GLN A 39 -5.57 10.19 -7.16
N PRO A 40 -5.99 9.85 -8.39
CA PRO A 40 -5.11 9.33 -9.43
C PRO A 40 -4.11 10.35 -10.02
N GLN A 41 -4.11 11.60 -9.54
CA GLN A 41 -3.21 12.64 -10.05
C GLN A 41 -1.77 12.56 -9.48
N GLU A 42 -1.57 11.86 -8.35
CA GLU A 42 -0.25 11.80 -7.70
C GLU A 42 0.60 10.59 -8.12
N ILE A 43 -0.04 9.45 -8.42
CA ILE A 43 0.59 8.19 -8.80
C ILE A 43 -0.30 7.50 -9.82
N SER A 44 0.30 6.87 -10.83
CA SER A 44 -0.47 6.07 -11.80
C SER A 44 -1.16 4.88 -11.12
N CYS A 45 -2.39 4.58 -11.54
CA CYS A 45 -3.10 3.40 -11.05
C CYS A 45 -2.31 2.10 -11.27
N SER A 46 -1.49 2.02 -12.32
CA SER A 46 -0.61 0.87 -12.57
C SER A 46 0.39 0.65 -11.42
N THR A 47 1.05 1.70 -10.94
CA THR A 47 1.99 1.62 -9.82
C THR A 47 1.27 1.27 -8.52
N LEU A 48 0.08 1.84 -8.28
CA LEU A 48 -0.73 1.50 -7.11
C LEU A 48 -1.15 0.02 -7.12
N LEU A 49 -1.47 -0.55 -8.28
CA LEU A 49 -1.79 -1.98 -8.40
C LEU A 49 -0.58 -2.87 -8.12
N THR A 50 0.63 -2.50 -8.56
CA THR A 50 1.86 -3.22 -8.21
C THR A 50 2.10 -3.19 -6.70
N TRP A 51 1.95 -2.04 -6.06
CA TRP A 51 2.05 -1.93 -4.61
C TRP A 51 0.97 -2.74 -3.89
N HIS A 52 -0.27 -2.71 -4.39
CA HIS A 52 -1.36 -3.49 -3.83
C HIS A 52 -1.05 -4.99 -3.83
N GLU A 53 -0.58 -5.53 -4.96
CA GLU A 53 -0.15 -6.93 -5.05
C GLU A 53 0.92 -7.28 -4.01
N LYS A 54 1.94 -6.43 -3.88
CA LYS A 54 3.05 -6.64 -2.94
C LYS A 54 2.61 -6.55 -1.48
N VAL A 55 1.83 -5.54 -1.10
CA VAL A 55 1.32 -5.42 0.29
C VAL A 55 0.35 -6.55 0.61
N TYR A 56 -0.42 -7.04 -0.37
CA TYR A 56 -1.33 -8.16 -0.20
C TYR A 56 -0.61 -9.46 0.17
N THR A 57 0.63 -9.69 -0.29
CA THR A 57 1.37 -10.92 0.08
C THR A 57 1.61 -11.03 1.58
N TYR A 58 1.77 -9.89 2.28
CA TYR A 58 1.98 -9.81 3.74
C TYR A 58 0.66 -9.62 4.51
N GLY A 59 -0.18 -8.65 4.11
CA GLY A 59 -1.40 -8.30 4.86
C GLY A 59 -2.64 -9.13 4.54
N LYS A 60 -2.61 -9.88 3.41
CA LYS A 60 -3.72 -10.71 2.89
C LYS A 60 -5.05 -9.94 2.81
N ALA A 61 -6.16 -10.67 2.74
CA ALA A 61 -7.50 -10.07 2.76
C ALA A 61 -7.78 -9.26 4.03
N GLY A 62 -7.11 -9.58 5.16
CA GLY A 62 -7.29 -8.87 6.42
C GLY A 62 -6.95 -7.39 6.34
N SER A 63 -5.86 -7.02 5.66
CA SER A 63 -5.47 -5.62 5.49
C SER A 63 -6.49 -4.84 4.68
N ILE A 64 -7.05 -5.44 3.62
CA ILE A 64 -8.12 -4.85 2.81
C ILE A 64 -9.39 -4.66 3.64
N MET A 65 -9.82 -5.70 4.36
CA MET A 65 -11.03 -5.61 5.21
C MET A 65 -10.90 -4.50 6.25
N ARG A 66 -9.70 -4.31 6.83
CA ARG A 66 -9.43 -3.21 7.76
C ARG A 66 -9.48 -1.83 7.09
N VAL A 67 -9.11 -1.69 5.81
CA VAL A 67 -9.36 -0.45 5.06
C VAL A 67 -10.86 -0.19 4.93
N LEU A 68 -11.62 -1.20 4.49
CA LEU A 68 -13.04 -1.05 4.18
C LEU A 68 -13.91 -0.82 5.43
N THR A 69 -13.46 -1.31 6.59
CA THR A 69 -14.18 -1.19 7.86
C THR A 69 -13.70 -0.01 8.73
N ASP A 70 -12.64 0.69 8.32
CA ASP A 70 -12.12 1.83 9.07
C ASP A 70 -13.06 3.04 9.00
N ARG A 71 -13.55 3.46 10.17
CA ARG A 71 -14.40 4.65 10.32
C ARG A 71 -13.59 5.94 10.45
N LYS A 72 -12.29 5.84 10.77
CA LYS A 72 -11.36 6.98 10.90
C LYS A 72 -10.39 6.95 9.71
N ARG A 73 -10.81 7.53 8.59
CA ARG A 73 -9.98 7.62 7.37
C ARG A 73 -8.73 8.49 7.61
N VAL A 74 -7.64 8.15 6.91
CA VAL A 74 -6.32 8.84 6.94
C VAL A 74 -6.25 9.97 5.93
#